data_AF-S3JD49-F1
#
_entry.id   AF-S3JD49-F1
#
_cell.length_a   1.000
_cell.length_b   1.000
_cell.length_c   1.000
_cell.angle_alpha   90.00
_cell.angle_beta   90.00
_cell.angle_gamma   90.00
#
_symmetry.space_group_name_H-M   'P 1'
#
loop_
_entity.id
_entity.type
_entity.pdbx_description
1 polymer ?
#
loop_
_entity_poly.entity_id
_entity_poly.type
_entity_poly.pdbx_seq_one_letter_code
_entity_poly.pdbx_strand_id
1 'polypeptide(L)'
;MAQYMFIELRYLKPVLIWMVYTLFAIGIFCVLWSVLPERKLYDWYSSDNNFVDEFEWDNIYMTIILLLSAILNCLVILLTTFVRRICTK
;
A
#
# COMPACT_ATOMS: atom_id res chain seq x y z
N MET A 1 21.96 -13.15 -30.38
CA MET A 1 21.81 -11.85 -29.68
C MET A 1 20.35 -11.52 -29.36
N ALA A 2 19.42 -11.61 -30.33
CA ALA A 2 17.98 -11.37 -30.08
C ALA A 2 17.34 -12.33 -29.05
N GLN A 3 17.74 -13.61 -29.03
CA GLN A 3 17.17 -14.61 -28.12
C GLN A 3 17.50 -14.34 -26.64
N TYR A 4 18.71 -13.87 -26.33
CA TYR A 4 19.10 -13.43 -24.99
C TYR A 4 18.33 -12.17 -24.56
N MET A 5 18.14 -11.23 -25.48
CA MET A 5 17.35 -10.00 -25.25
C MET A 5 15.88 -10.31 -24.93
N PHE A 6 15.29 -11.33 -25.58
CA PHE A 6 13.92 -11.79 -25.30
C PHE A 6 13.78 -12.47 -23.93
N ILE A 7 14.83 -13.14 -23.45
CA ILE A 7 14.87 -13.79 -22.14
C ILE A 7 14.95 -12.73 -21.04
N GLU A 8 15.86 -11.75 -21.16
CA GLU A 8 15.99 -10.59 -20.26
C GLU A 8 14.66 -9.83 -20.09
N LEU A 9 13.99 -9.50 -21.19
CA LEU A 9 12.71 -8.78 -21.18
C LEU A 9 11.57 -9.56 -20.50
N ARG A 10 11.65 -10.90 -20.47
CA ARG A 10 10.63 -11.74 -19.82
C ARG A 10 10.74 -11.65 -18.29
N TYR A 11 11.94 -11.55 -17.75
CA TYR A 11 12.18 -11.40 -16.31
C TYR A 11 12.07 -9.95 -15.84
N LEU A 12 12.40 -8.98 -16.70
CA LEU A 12 12.33 -7.57 -16.35
C LEU A 12 10.89 -7.05 -16.18
N LYS A 13 9.96 -7.52 -17.00
CA LYS A 13 8.54 -7.11 -16.96
C LYS A 13 7.87 -7.29 -15.59
N PRO A 14 7.88 -8.48 -14.96
CA PRO A 14 7.25 -8.65 -13.65
C PRO A 14 7.92 -7.79 -12.56
N VAL A 15 9.25 -7.60 -12.63
CA VAL A 15 9.98 -6.74 -11.70
C VAL A 15 9.57 -5.28 -11.85
N LEU A 16 9.47 -4.77 -13.09
CA LEU A 16 9.00 -3.40 -13.35
C LEU A 16 7.56 -3.18 -12.89
N ILE A 17 6.68 -4.15 -13.14
CA ILE A 17 5.29 -4.09 -12.66
C ILE A 17 5.25 -4.05 -11.13
N TRP A 18 6.05 -4.87 -10.47
CA TRP A 18 6.17 -4.86 -9.01
C TRP A 18 6.68 -3.50 -8.50
N MET A 19 7.73 -2.94 -9.11
CA MET A 19 8.25 -1.62 -8.75
C MET A 19 7.18 -0.52 -8.85
N VAL A 20 6.35 -0.54 -9.90
CA VAL A 20 5.25 0.42 -10.06
C VAL A 20 4.25 0.29 -8.91
N TYR A 21 3.82 -0.93 -8.57
CA TYR A 21 2.88 -1.13 -7.45
C TYR A 21 3.50 -0.82 -6.09
N THR A 22 4.80 -1.01 -5.91
CA THR A 22 5.51 -0.59 -4.70
C THR A 22 5.51 0.94 -4.59
N LEU A 23 5.70 1.68 -5.69
CA LEU A 23 5.57 3.14 -5.69
C LEU A 23 4.15 3.61 -5.34
N PHE A 24 3.12 2.92 -5.84
CA PHE A 24 1.73 3.18 -5.44
C PHE A 24 1.53 2.94 -3.94
N ALA A 25 2.06 1.84 -3.38
CA ALA A 25 1.98 1.56 -1.96
C ALA A 25 2.63 2.66 -1.11
N ILE A 26 3.81 3.14 -1.51
CA ILE A 26 4.50 4.25 -0.84
C ILE A 26 3.67 5.53 -0.92
N GLY A 27 3.14 5.86 -2.10
CA GLY A 27 2.28 7.02 -2.29
C GLY A 27 1.03 6.98 -1.42
N ILE A 28 0.36 5.82 -1.37
CA ILE A 28 -0.81 5.59 -0.51
C ILE A 28 -0.44 5.76 0.96
N PHE A 29 0.69 5.15 1.39
CA PHE A 29 1.18 5.29 2.76
C PHE A 29 1.40 6.76 3.13
N CYS A 30 2.10 7.54 2.29
CA CYS A 30 2.34 8.96 2.54
C CYS A 30 1.05 9.77 2.62
N VAL A 31 0.09 9.50 1.75
CA VAL A 31 -1.23 10.17 1.77
C VAL A 31 -2.00 9.82 3.03
N LEU A 32 -2.06 8.54 3.40
CA LEU A 32 -2.69 8.10 4.65
C LEU A 32 -2.04 8.77 5.85
N TRP A 33 -0.70 8.75 5.93
CA TRP A 33 0.03 9.40 7.01
C TRP A 33 -0.29 10.90 7.13
N SER A 34 -0.42 11.60 6.00
CA SER A 34 -0.71 13.04 6.00
C SER A 34 -2.18 13.39 6.29
N VAL A 35 -3.11 12.49 5.99
CA VAL A 35 -4.56 12.78 6.02
C VAL A 35 -5.24 12.19 7.27
N LEU A 36 -4.74 11.06 7.77
CA LEU A 36 -5.37 10.37 8.89
C LEU A 36 -5.16 11.18 10.18
N PRO A 37 -6.23 11.58 10.89
CA PRO A 37 -6.10 12.43 12.07
C PRO A 37 -5.72 11.58 13.29
N GLU A 38 -4.42 11.45 13.53
CA GLU A 38 -3.83 10.66 14.62
C GLU A 38 -4.50 10.89 15.97
N ARG A 39 -4.62 12.15 16.40
CA ARG A 39 -5.20 12.50 17.70
C ARG A 39 -6.66 12.09 17.84
N LYS A 40 -7.45 12.17 16.77
CA LYS A 40 -8.86 11.72 16.80
C LYS A 40 -8.96 10.20 16.89
N LEU A 41 -8.04 9.50 16.23
CA LEU A 41 -7.93 8.05 16.35
C LEU A 41 -7.49 7.63 17.76
N TYR A 42 -6.55 8.37 18.36
CA TYR A 42 -6.12 8.16 19.74
C TYR A 42 -7.29 8.31 20.69
N ASP A 43 -7.98 9.46 20.65
CA ASP A 43 -9.11 9.75 21.55
C ASP A 43 -10.21 8.69 21.44
N TRP A 44 -10.49 8.21 20.22
CA TRP A 44 -11.45 7.13 19.98
C TRP A 44 -10.99 5.80 20.56
N TYR A 45 -9.72 5.43 20.35
CA TYR A 45 -9.16 4.15 20.81
C TYR A 45 -8.95 4.11 22.33
N SER A 46 -8.45 5.20 22.92
CA SER A 46 -8.23 5.32 24.36
C SER A 46 -9.54 5.39 25.16
N SER A 47 -10.63 5.85 24.53
CA SER A 47 -11.96 5.87 25.16
C SER A 47 -12.45 4.47 25.54
N ASP A 48 -12.01 3.43 24.84
CA ASP A 48 -12.44 2.04 25.07
C ASP A 48 -11.39 1.20 25.82
N ASN A 49 -10.11 1.57 25.77
CA ASN A 49 -9.00 0.71 26.21
C ASN A 49 -8.23 1.18 27.47
N ASN A 50 -8.74 2.20 28.19
CA ASN A 50 -8.00 2.92 29.24
C ASN A 50 -6.69 3.57 28.70
N PHE A 51 -5.90 4.20 29.58
CA PHE A 51 -4.70 4.96 29.19
C PHE A 51 -3.73 4.09 28.38
N VAL A 52 -3.48 4.49 27.13
CA VAL A 52 -2.50 3.88 26.23
C VAL A 52 -1.24 4.73 26.27
N ASP A 53 -0.09 4.10 26.53
CA ASP A 53 1.21 4.76 26.51
C ASP A 53 1.54 5.29 25.11
N GLU A 54 2.27 6.40 25.02
CA GLU A 54 2.58 7.07 23.74
C GLU A 54 3.36 6.13 22.81
N PHE A 55 4.30 5.34 23.35
CA PHE A 55 5.07 4.39 22.55
C PHE A 55 4.21 3.24 22.00
N GLU A 56 3.25 2.76 22.78
CA GLU A 56 2.33 1.71 22.33
C GLU A 56 1.37 2.26 21.26
N TRP A 57 0.89 3.49 21.44
CA TRP A 57 0.05 4.17 20.47
C TRP A 57 0.72 4.35 19.12
N ASP A 58 1.98 4.81 19.09
CA ASP A 58 2.72 5.00 17.84
C ASP A 58 2.81 3.69 17.03
N ASN A 59 3.05 2.57 17.71
CA ASN A 59 3.10 1.26 17.08
C ASN A 59 1.74 0.83 16.52
N ILE A 60 0.66 1.05 17.27
CA ILE A 60 -0.71 0.75 16.84
C ILE A 60 -1.07 1.62 15.63
N TYR A 61 -0.83 2.92 15.71
CA TYR A 61 -1.11 3.87 14.65
C TYR A 61 -0.35 3.53 13.36
N MET A 62 0.95 3.25 13.47
CA MET A 62 1.75 2.85 12.33
C MET A 62 1.26 1.53 11.72
N THR A 63 0.86 0.57 12.55
CA THR A 63 0.28 -0.71 12.10
C THR A 63 -1.03 -0.49 11.34
N ILE A 64 -1.91 0.38 11.83
CA ILE A 64 -3.17 0.74 11.17
C ILE A 64 -2.89 1.34 9.79
N ILE A 65 -1.97 2.29 9.69
CA ILE A 65 -1.62 2.93 8.41
C ILE A 65 -1.01 1.91 7.44
N LEU A 66 -0.12 1.04 7.90
CA LEU A 66 0.48 0.01 7.06
C LEU A 66 -0.58 -0.98 6.54
N LEU A 67 -1.50 -1.40 7.39
CA LEU A 67 -2.58 -2.31 7.01
C LEU A 67 -3.51 -1.65 5.97
N LEU A 68 -3.94 -0.42 6.23
CA LEU A 68 -4.79 0.34 5.29
C LEU A 68 -4.08 0.56 3.96
N SER A 69 -2.79 0.90 4.00
CA SER A 69 -1.98 1.07 2.79
C SER A 69 -1.91 -0.23 1.97
N ALA A 70 -1.67 -1.37 2.63
CA ALA A 70 -1.65 -2.67 1.97
C ALA A 70 -3.00 -3.02 1.32
N ILE A 71 -4.12 -2.80 2.03
CA ILE A 71 -5.47 -3.05 1.52
C ILE A 71 -5.76 -2.17 0.29
N LEU A 72 -5.48 -0.87 0.38
CA LEU A 72 -5.68 0.06 -0.73
C LEU A 72 -4.78 -0.28 -1.93
N ASN A 73 -3.54 -0.70 -1.69
CA ASN A 73 -2.64 -1.11 -2.76
C ASN A 73 -3.15 -2.40 -3.45
N CYS A 74 -3.68 -3.36 -2.70
CA CYS A 74 -4.35 -4.54 -3.26
C CYS A 74 -5.57 -4.15 -4.12
N LEU A 75 -6.36 -3.16 -3.70
CA LEU A 75 -7.48 -2.64 -4.48
C LEU A 75 -7.00 -1.98 -5.79
N VAL A 76 -5.92 -1.19 -5.75
CA VAL A 76 -5.30 -0.61 -6.95
C VAL A 76 -4.88 -1.71 -7.93
N ILE A 77 -4.16 -2.74 -7.46
CA ILE A 77 -3.75 -3.89 -8.29
C ILE A 77 -4.95 -4.61 -8.91
N LEU A 78 -6.02 -4.78 -8.14
CA LEU A 78 -7.24 -5.44 -8.61
C LEU A 78 -7.93 -4.61 -9.70
N LEU A 79 -8.07 -3.30 -9.49
CA LEU A 79 -8.68 -2.38 -10.45
C LEU A 79 -7.87 -2.29 -11.75
N THR A 80 -6.55 -2.13 -11.67
CA THR A 80 -5.69 -2.08 -12.86
C THR A 80 -5.74 -3.40 -13.64
N THR A 81 -5.77 -4.54 -12.96
CA THR A 81 -5.90 -5.86 -13.59
C THR A 81 -7.26 -6.02 -14.27
N PHE A 82 -8.33 -5.55 -13.64
CA PHE A 82 -9.68 -5.56 -14.19
C PHE A 82 -9.81 -4.67 -15.43
N VAL A 83 -9.33 -3.42 -15.35
CA VAL A 83 -9.31 -2.47 -16.48
C VAL A 83 -8.50 -3.05 -17.65
N ARG A 84 -7.31 -3.59 -17.38
CA ARG A 84 -6.50 -4.26 -18.41
C ARG A 84 -7.29 -5.38 -19.08
N ARG A 85 -7.99 -6.22 -18.31
CA ARG A 85 -8.79 -7.32 -18.85
C ARG A 85 -9.92 -6.81 -19.75
N ILE A 86 -10.54 -5.68 -19.43
CA ILE A 86 -11.57 -5.06 -20.28
C ILE A 86 -10.95 -4.51 -21.57
N CYS A 87 -9.84 -3.77 -21.48
CA CYS A 87 -9.22 -3.13 -22.64
C CYS A 87 -8.50 -4.10 -23.61
N THR A 88 -8.22 -5.34 -23.18
CA THR A 88 -7.58 -6.36 -24.02
C THR A 88 -8.58 -7.38 -24.60
N LYS A 89 -9.89 -7.20 -24.32
CA LYS A 89 -10.98 -7.91 -25.00
C LYS A 89 -11.47 -7.09 -26.18
#